data_AF-Q23961-F1
#
_entry.id   AF-Q23961-F1
#
_cell.length_a   1.000
_cell.length_b   1.000
_cell.length_c   1.000
_cell.angle_alpha   90.00
_cell.angle_beta   90.00
_cell.angle_gamma   90.00
#
_symmetry.space_group_name_H-M   'P 1'
#
loop_
_entity.id
_entity.type
_entity.pdbx_description
1 polymer ?
#
loop_
_entity_poly.entity_id
_entity_poly.type
_entity_poly.pdbx_seq_one_letter_code
_entity_poly.pdbx_strand_id
1 'polypeptide(L)'
;SPWLCGVQVSPANENIVSPGRPWWERYQPISYKLITRSGNEEQFADMVRRCNDVGVRIYVDVLLNHMSADFVGQAVGTAATEADPAGKSFPGVPYSAEDFHPSCEIYDWNDRFQIQKCELVGLKDLDQSRDWVRTKLIEFLDHLIELGVVGFRVDA
;
A
#
# COMPACT_ATOMS: atom_id res chain seq x y z
N SER A 1 -0.65 -10.64 34.23
CA SER A 1 -1.58 -9.73 33.54
C SER A 1 -1.55 -10.02 32.05
N PRO A 2 -2.68 -10.02 31.34
CA PRO A 2 -2.71 -10.33 29.92
C PRO A 2 -2.29 -9.05 29.17
N TRP A 3 -1.00 -8.85 29.02
CA TRP A 3 -0.46 -7.68 28.34
C TRP A 3 -0.65 -7.85 26.83
N LEU A 4 -1.28 -6.89 26.17
CA LEU A 4 -1.32 -6.82 24.71
C LEU A 4 0.11 -6.81 24.17
N CYS A 5 0.47 -7.78 23.33
CA CYS A 5 1.82 -7.91 22.79
C CYS A 5 2.08 -7.00 21.58
N GLY A 6 1.04 -6.56 20.89
CA GLY A 6 1.17 -5.71 19.72
C GLY A 6 -0.14 -5.23 19.13
N VAL A 7 -0.02 -4.32 18.17
CA VAL A 7 -1.11 -3.69 17.43
C VAL A 7 -0.82 -3.83 15.94
N GLN A 8 -1.80 -4.34 15.18
CA GLN A 8 -1.81 -4.21 13.73
C GLN A 8 -2.46 -2.87 13.37
N VAL A 9 -1.75 -2.03 12.62
CA VAL A 9 -2.28 -0.77 12.10
C VAL A 9 -2.76 -0.96 10.67
N SER A 10 -3.78 -0.19 10.27
CA SER A 10 -4.19 -0.07 8.87
C SER A 10 -3.02 0.43 7.99
N PRO A 11 -3.13 0.32 6.64
CA PRO A 11 -2.10 0.82 5.74
C PRO A 11 -1.70 2.26 6.08
N ALA A 12 -0.39 2.46 6.19
CA ALA A 12 0.25 3.71 6.63
C ALA A 12 0.78 4.54 5.46
N ASN A 13 0.88 3.95 4.26
CA ASN A 13 1.29 4.64 3.04
C ASN A 13 0.13 5.41 2.39
N GLU A 14 0.49 6.37 1.54
CA GLU A 14 -0.42 7.23 0.83
C GLU A 14 -1.41 6.42 -0.02
N ASN A 15 -2.69 6.73 0.17
CA ASN A 15 -3.79 6.07 -0.50
C ASN A 15 -4.66 7.09 -1.25
N ILE A 16 -5.47 6.62 -2.19
CA ILE A 16 -6.42 7.47 -2.95
C ILE A 16 -7.42 8.17 -2.01
N VAL A 17 -7.75 9.42 -2.28
CA VAL A 17 -8.86 10.12 -1.62
C VAL A 17 -10.15 9.86 -2.39
N SER A 18 -11.03 9.00 -1.85
CA SER A 18 -12.29 8.66 -2.51
C SER A 18 -13.48 9.48 -1.99
N PRO A 19 -14.48 9.83 -2.84
CA PRO A 19 -15.69 10.51 -2.38
C PRO A 19 -16.36 9.78 -1.22
N GLY A 20 -16.77 10.51 -0.18
CA GLY A 20 -17.37 9.92 1.03
C GLY A 20 -16.38 9.26 2.00
N ARG A 21 -15.08 9.23 1.68
CA ARG A 21 -14.00 8.72 2.55
C ARG A 21 -14.25 7.32 3.13
N PRO A 22 -14.65 6.33 2.30
CA PRO A 22 -14.93 4.98 2.76
C PRO A 22 -13.67 4.34 3.38
N TRP A 23 -13.83 3.29 4.18
CA TRP A 23 -12.69 2.63 4.83
C TRP A 23 -11.74 1.98 3.81
N TRP A 24 -12.28 1.43 2.72
CA TRP A 24 -11.54 0.69 1.70
C TRP A 24 -10.61 1.56 0.86
N GLU A 25 -10.73 2.89 0.91
CA GLU A 25 -9.82 3.78 0.15
C GLU A 25 -8.35 3.57 0.56
N ARG A 26 -8.10 3.06 1.79
CA ARG A 26 -6.77 2.72 2.29
C ARG A 26 -6.11 1.55 1.55
N TYR A 27 -6.92 0.70 0.92
CA TYR A 27 -6.48 -0.47 0.16
C TYR A 27 -6.25 -0.13 -1.33
N GLN A 28 -6.05 1.16 -1.64
CA GLN A 28 -5.77 1.66 -2.97
C GLN A 28 -4.58 2.63 -2.92
N PRO A 29 -3.35 2.09 -2.95
CA PRO A 29 -2.12 2.87 -2.87
C PRO A 29 -1.99 3.88 -4.01
N ILE A 30 -1.47 5.06 -3.69
CA ILE A 30 -1.04 6.08 -4.67
C ILE A 30 0.48 6.27 -4.61
N SER A 31 1.06 6.20 -3.42
CA SER A 31 2.50 6.14 -3.23
C SER A 31 2.89 5.46 -1.92
N TYR A 32 4.20 5.39 -1.65
CA TYR A 32 4.76 4.88 -0.39
C TYR A 32 5.05 5.98 0.65
N LYS A 33 4.66 7.24 0.39
CA LYS A 33 4.76 8.33 1.39
C LYS A 33 3.88 8.02 2.61
N LEU A 34 4.36 8.26 3.82
CA LEU A 34 3.61 7.98 5.05
C LEU A 34 2.70 9.14 5.46
N ILE A 35 1.71 9.46 4.64
CA ILE A 35 0.70 10.48 4.94
C ILE A 35 -0.69 9.93 4.62
N THR A 36 -1.51 9.73 5.65
CA THR A 36 -2.87 9.18 5.54
C THR A 36 -3.84 9.92 6.47
N ARG A 37 -5.09 9.45 6.56
CA ARG A 37 -6.02 9.89 7.61
C ARG A 37 -5.54 9.57 9.04
N SER A 38 -4.61 8.62 9.21
CA SER A 38 -4.05 8.30 10.54
C SER A 38 -2.98 9.29 11.01
N GLY A 39 -2.46 10.13 10.11
CA GLY A 39 -1.38 11.06 10.42
C GLY A 39 -0.28 11.06 9.35
N ASN A 40 0.81 11.75 9.66
CA ASN A 40 2.03 11.81 8.86
C ASN A 40 3.14 10.91 9.42
N GLU A 41 4.29 10.89 8.76
CA GLU A 41 5.45 10.08 9.13
C GLU A 41 5.95 10.37 10.54
N GLU A 42 6.05 11.64 10.94
CA GLU A 42 6.49 12.03 12.28
C GLU A 42 5.57 11.47 13.37
N GLN A 43 4.26 11.53 13.15
CA GLN A 43 3.25 10.99 14.06
C GLN A 43 3.30 9.46 14.09
N PHE A 44 3.52 8.82 12.94
CA PHE A 44 3.70 7.37 12.86
C PHE A 44 4.95 6.93 13.63
N ALA A 45 6.08 7.61 13.42
CA ALA A 45 7.34 7.35 14.14
C ALA A 45 7.19 7.56 15.65
N ASP A 46 6.51 8.62 16.10
CA ASP A 46 6.23 8.84 17.53
C ASP A 46 5.38 7.70 18.12
N MET A 47 4.34 7.28 17.41
CA MET A 47 3.50 6.15 17.83
C MET A 47 4.33 4.87 17.96
N VAL A 48 5.11 4.50 16.92
CA VAL A 48 5.94 3.29 16.93
C VAL A 48 6.92 3.31 18.09
N ARG A 49 7.63 4.42 18.28
CA ARG A 49 8.59 4.59 19.38
C ARG A 49 7.93 4.40 20.75
N ARG A 50 6.84 5.13 21.02
CA ARG A 50 6.14 5.08 22.32
C ARG A 50 5.53 3.72 22.61
N CYS A 51 5.02 3.02 21.60
CA CYS A 51 4.53 1.66 21.75
C CYS A 51 5.67 0.68 22.08
N ASN A 52 6.79 0.77 21.34
CA ASN A 52 7.96 -0.06 21.59
C ASN A 52 8.56 0.17 22.99
N ASP A 53 8.58 1.41 23.48
CA ASP A 53 9.08 1.78 24.82
C ASP A 53 8.30 1.09 25.95
N VAL A 54 7.03 0.75 25.72
CA VAL A 54 6.17 0.03 26.68
C VAL A 54 5.99 -1.45 26.34
N GLY A 55 6.79 -1.98 25.41
CA GLY A 55 6.77 -3.40 25.02
C GLY A 55 5.60 -3.79 24.12
N VAL A 56 4.86 -2.84 23.55
CA VAL A 56 3.78 -3.09 22.59
C VAL A 56 4.33 -2.95 21.18
N ARG A 57 4.28 -4.05 20.41
CA ARG A 57 4.86 -4.11 19.07
C ARG A 57 3.92 -3.62 17.97
N ILE A 58 4.46 -3.01 16.93
CA ILE A 58 3.66 -2.53 15.79
C ILE A 58 3.86 -3.46 14.59
N TYR A 59 2.74 -3.90 14.01
CA TYR A 59 2.66 -4.60 12.75
C TYR A 59 1.92 -3.73 11.75
N VAL A 60 2.46 -3.55 10.54
CA VAL A 60 1.83 -2.70 9.51
C VAL A 60 1.12 -3.58 8.47
N ASP A 61 -0.11 -3.22 8.13
CA ASP A 61 -0.80 -3.76 6.95
C ASP A 61 -0.16 -3.18 5.68
N VAL A 62 0.45 -4.03 4.86
CA VAL A 62 1.19 -3.63 3.65
C VAL A 62 0.55 -4.19 2.39
N LEU A 63 0.40 -3.32 1.40
CA LEU A 63 -0.20 -3.61 0.10
C LEU A 63 0.92 -3.73 -0.93
N LEU A 64 1.30 -4.97 -1.25
CA LEU A 64 2.42 -5.26 -2.18
C LEU A 64 1.94 -5.79 -3.54
N ASN A 65 0.65 -6.11 -3.65
CA ASN A 65 0.06 -6.68 -4.85
C ASN A 65 -0.27 -5.64 -5.92
N HIS A 66 -0.88 -4.51 -5.52
CA HIS A 66 -1.51 -3.59 -6.47
C HIS A 66 -1.38 -2.12 -6.07
N MET A 67 -1.71 -1.24 -7.00
CA MET A 67 -1.97 0.18 -6.78
C MET A 67 -3.47 0.50 -6.94
N SER A 68 -3.87 1.76 -6.81
CA SER A 68 -5.27 2.21 -6.96
C SER A 68 -5.91 1.72 -8.26
N ALA A 69 -7.23 1.45 -8.21
CA ALA A 69 -8.03 1.23 -9.41
C ALA A 69 -8.28 2.54 -10.17
N ASP A 70 -8.94 2.43 -11.32
CA ASP A 70 -9.39 3.57 -12.12
C ASP A 70 -10.25 4.54 -11.28
N PHE A 71 -10.07 5.83 -11.53
CA PHE A 71 -10.73 6.88 -10.78
C PHE A 71 -11.44 7.85 -11.74
N VAL A 72 -12.67 8.25 -11.40
CA VAL A 72 -13.41 9.23 -12.20
C VAL A 72 -12.88 10.63 -11.85
N GLY A 73 -12.21 11.26 -12.81
CA GLY A 73 -11.53 12.55 -12.62
C GLY A 73 -10.05 12.39 -12.28
N GLN A 74 -9.46 13.39 -11.64
CA GLN A 74 -8.05 13.33 -11.23
C GLN A 74 -7.92 12.47 -9.96
N ALA A 75 -7.12 11.40 -10.03
CA ALA A 75 -6.74 10.65 -8.84
C ALA A 75 -5.72 11.47 -8.04
N VAL A 76 -6.03 11.71 -6.76
CA VAL A 76 -5.16 12.43 -5.82
C VAL A 76 -5.08 11.64 -4.52
N GLY A 77 -3.85 11.38 -4.06
CA GLY A 77 -3.58 10.69 -2.82
C GLY A 77 -3.67 11.60 -1.59
N THR A 78 -3.66 10.99 -0.41
CA THR A 78 -3.68 11.68 0.88
C THR A 78 -2.47 12.57 1.15
N ALA A 79 -1.36 12.41 0.40
CA ALA A 79 -0.17 13.25 0.42
C ALA A 79 -0.14 14.24 -0.76
N ALA A 80 -1.28 14.46 -1.41
CA ALA A 80 -1.44 15.30 -2.61
C ALA A 80 -0.67 14.82 -3.84
N THR A 81 -0.22 13.55 -3.87
CA THR A 81 0.36 12.98 -5.09
C THR A 81 -0.76 12.76 -6.11
N GLU A 82 -0.59 13.31 -7.31
CA GLU A 82 -1.45 13.01 -8.45
C GLU A 82 -1.00 11.71 -9.12
N ALA A 83 -1.96 10.92 -9.62
CA ALA A 83 -1.72 9.70 -10.37
C ALA A 83 -2.69 9.60 -11.56
N ASP A 84 -2.35 8.75 -12.53
CA ASP A 84 -3.26 8.30 -13.58
C ASP A 84 -3.36 6.77 -13.53
N PRO A 85 -4.28 6.20 -12.72
CA PRO A 85 -4.43 4.76 -12.60
C PRO A 85 -4.82 4.08 -13.92
N ALA A 86 -5.63 4.74 -14.76
CA ALA A 86 -6.05 4.19 -16.05
C ALA A 86 -4.87 4.04 -17.02
N GLY A 87 -3.96 5.02 -17.01
CA GLY A 87 -2.67 4.97 -17.70
C GLY A 87 -1.56 4.23 -16.94
N LYS A 88 -1.86 3.64 -15.76
CA LYS A 88 -0.90 2.98 -14.86
C LYS A 88 0.31 3.87 -14.51
N SER A 89 0.08 5.16 -14.30
CA SER A 89 1.10 6.13 -13.92
C SER A 89 0.95 6.52 -12.45
N PHE A 90 1.97 6.17 -11.65
CA PHE A 90 2.05 6.51 -10.23
C PHE A 90 3.38 7.22 -9.95
N PRO A 91 3.47 8.53 -10.26
CA PRO A 91 4.72 9.28 -10.20
C PRO A 91 5.27 9.45 -8.76
N GLY A 92 4.46 9.18 -7.73
CA GLY A 92 4.92 9.16 -6.34
C GLY A 92 5.85 8.00 -5.98
N VAL A 93 5.89 6.92 -6.78
CA VAL A 93 6.79 5.76 -6.63
C VAL A 93 7.82 5.66 -7.77
N PRO A 94 7.79 6.62 -8.69
CA PRO A 94 7.69 6.43 -10.14
C PRO A 94 7.43 5.00 -10.66
N TYR A 95 6.15 4.59 -10.67
CA TYR A 95 5.70 3.47 -11.53
C TYR A 95 5.06 3.97 -12.82
N SER A 96 5.25 3.19 -13.86
CA SER A 96 4.67 3.33 -15.19
C SER A 96 3.96 2.04 -15.60
N ALA A 97 3.26 2.05 -16.74
CA ALA A 97 2.55 0.87 -17.24
C ALA A 97 3.41 -0.39 -17.39
N GLU A 98 4.73 -0.24 -17.54
CA GLU A 98 5.68 -1.34 -17.60
C GLU A 98 5.84 -2.10 -16.28
N ASP A 99 5.52 -1.47 -15.15
CA ASP A 99 5.70 -1.99 -13.80
C ASP A 99 4.51 -2.83 -13.32
N PHE A 100 3.53 -3.02 -14.20
CA PHE A 100 2.29 -3.76 -13.94
C PHE A 100 2.13 -4.90 -14.91
N HIS A 101 1.43 -5.95 -14.50
CA HIS A 101 0.98 -6.97 -15.43
C HIS A 101 0.01 -6.39 -16.47
N PRO A 102 -0.11 -6.99 -17.67
CA PRO A 102 -1.14 -6.62 -18.64
C PRO A 102 -2.54 -6.68 -18.02
N SER A 103 -3.41 -5.73 -18.37
CA SER A 103 -4.75 -5.67 -17.76
C SER A 103 -5.60 -6.87 -18.18
N CYS A 104 -6.08 -7.61 -17.18
CA CYS A 104 -7.07 -8.67 -17.27
C CYS A 104 -7.85 -8.74 -15.95
N GLU A 105 -9.02 -9.39 -15.95
CA GLU A 105 -9.83 -9.58 -14.74
C GLU A 105 -9.73 -11.02 -14.23
N ILE A 106 -9.92 -11.21 -12.92
CA ILE A 106 -10.02 -12.54 -12.30
C ILE A 106 -11.48 -13.02 -12.41
N TYR A 107 -11.71 -14.07 -13.21
CA TYR A 107 -13.02 -14.74 -13.30
C TYR A 107 -12.97 -16.20 -12.85
N ASP A 108 -11.80 -16.85 -12.92
CA ASP A 108 -11.58 -18.23 -12.44
C ASP A 108 -10.59 -18.26 -11.26
N TRP A 109 -11.12 -18.48 -10.06
CA TRP A 109 -10.36 -18.62 -8.82
C TRP A 109 -9.59 -19.96 -8.69
N ASN A 110 -9.66 -20.83 -9.70
CA ASN A 110 -8.79 -22.02 -9.81
C ASN A 110 -7.63 -21.81 -10.79
N ASP A 111 -7.65 -20.73 -11.57
CA ASP A 111 -6.57 -20.40 -12.51
C ASP A 111 -5.48 -19.60 -11.80
N ARG A 112 -4.36 -20.26 -11.50
CA ARG A 112 -3.21 -19.62 -10.84
C ARG A 112 -2.69 -18.41 -11.61
N PHE A 113 -2.77 -18.42 -12.95
CA PHE A 113 -2.31 -17.28 -13.73
C PHE A 113 -3.18 -16.05 -13.46
N GLN A 114 -4.51 -16.22 -13.47
CA GLN A 114 -5.43 -15.11 -13.20
C GLN A 114 -5.24 -14.56 -11.79
N ILE A 115 -5.19 -15.44 -10.80
CA ILE A 115 -5.06 -15.04 -9.38
C ILE A 115 -3.79 -14.24 -9.12
N GLN A 116 -2.71 -14.49 -9.86
CA GLN A 116 -1.39 -13.90 -9.59
C GLN A 116 -1.00 -12.76 -10.56
N LYS A 117 -1.78 -12.52 -11.62
CA LYS A 117 -1.39 -11.60 -12.70
C LYS A 117 -2.52 -10.76 -13.30
N CYS A 118 -3.75 -10.97 -12.86
CA CYS A 118 -4.90 -10.16 -13.28
C CYS A 118 -5.32 -9.19 -12.18
N GLU A 119 -5.95 -8.09 -12.58
CA GLU A 119 -6.40 -7.01 -11.71
C GLU A 119 -7.54 -7.51 -10.80
N LEU A 120 -7.29 -7.54 -9.50
CA LEU A 120 -8.31 -7.80 -8.48
C LEU A 120 -9.28 -6.61 -8.48
N VAL A 121 -10.49 -6.80 -9.00
CA VAL A 121 -11.53 -5.75 -9.09
C VAL A 121 -11.06 -4.42 -9.71
N GLY A 122 -10.16 -4.50 -10.70
CA GLY A 122 -9.61 -3.34 -11.43
C GLY A 122 -8.45 -2.62 -10.76
N LEU A 123 -7.97 -3.13 -9.62
CA LEU A 123 -6.75 -2.66 -8.95
C LEU A 123 -5.52 -2.98 -9.82
N LYS A 124 -4.66 -1.99 -10.06
CA LYS A 124 -3.54 -2.15 -11.00
C LYS A 124 -2.49 -3.08 -10.40
N ASP A 125 -2.40 -4.28 -10.97
CA ASP A 125 -1.61 -5.40 -10.46
C ASP A 125 -0.12 -5.23 -10.80
N LEU A 126 0.73 -5.12 -9.78
CA LEU A 126 2.17 -4.90 -9.93
C LEU A 126 2.87 -6.15 -10.44
N ASP A 127 3.83 -6.00 -11.35
CA ASP A 127 4.67 -7.10 -11.80
C ASP A 127 5.90 -7.25 -10.90
N GLN A 128 5.78 -8.04 -9.82
CA GLN A 128 6.91 -8.27 -8.90
C GLN A 128 8.01 -9.17 -9.51
N SER A 129 7.87 -9.62 -10.77
CA SER A 129 8.98 -10.24 -11.50
C SER A 129 10.02 -9.21 -11.95
N ARG A 130 9.66 -7.92 -12.03
CA ARG A 130 10.56 -6.81 -12.36
C ARG A 130 11.42 -6.38 -11.18
N ASP A 131 12.71 -6.17 -11.44
CA ASP A 131 13.66 -5.68 -10.43
C ASP A 131 13.25 -4.33 -9.85
N TRP A 132 12.78 -3.40 -10.70
CA TRP A 132 12.36 -2.08 -10.25
C TRP A 132 11.22 -2.14 -9.22
N VAL A 133 10.19 -2.95 -9.49
CA VAL A 133 9.06 -3.16 -8.58
C VAL A 133 9.55 -3.72 -7.25
N ARG A 134 10.38 -4.77 -7.27
CA ARG A 134 10.95 -5.36 -6.05
C ARG A 134 11.77 -4.36 -5.25
N THR A 135 12.63 -3.58 -5.90
CA THR A 135 13.46 -2.56 -5.24
C THR A 135 12.57 -1.55 -4.51
N LYS A 136 11.52 -1.04 -5.15
CA LYS A 136 10.61 -0.07 -4.53
C LYS A 136 9.79 -0.64 -3.37
N LEU A 137 9.36 -1.90 -3.47
CA LEU A 137 8.69 -2.58 -2.35
C LEU A 137 9.66 -2.81 -1.17
N ILE A 138 10.91 -3.21 -1.45
CA ILE A 138 11.93 -3.41 -0.41
C ILE A 138 12.29 -2.08 0.26
N GLU A 139 12.53 -1.01 -0.50
CA GLU A 139 12.79 0.33 0.04
C GLU A 139 11.67 0.78 0.99
N PHE A 140 10.41 0.53 0.63
CA PHE A 140 9.27 0.84 1.49
C PHE A 140 9.24 0.01 2.78
N LEU A 141 9.46 -1.31 2.69
CA LEU A 141 9.46 -2.20 3.86
C LEU A 141 10.64 -1.91 4.79
N ASP A 142 11.83 -1.67 4.24
CA ASP A 142 13.03 -1.31 5.00
C ASP A 142 12.83 0.02 5.73
N HIS A 143 12.23 1.02 5.08
CA HIS A 143 11.90 2.28 5.72
C HIS A 143 10.95 2.10 6.93
N LEU A 144 9.93 1.24 6.81
CA LEU A 144 9.06 0.92 7.96
C LEU A 144 9.83 0.23 9.10
N ILE A 145 10.77 -0.66 8.79
CA ILE A 145 11.64 -1.32 9.77
C ILE A 145 12.54 -0.29 10.47
N GLU A 146 13.12 0.66 9.72
CA GLU A 146 13.94 1.75 10.28
C GLU A 146 13.15 2.61 11.28
N LEU A 147 11.85 2.80 11.05
CA LEU A 147 10.95 3.49 11.99
C LEU A 147 10.59 2.64 13.23
N GLY A 148 10.97 1.36 13.27
CA GLY A 148 10.80 0.47 14.42
C GLY A 148 9.61 -0.49 14.34
N VAL A 149 9.00 -0.66 13.16
CA VAL A 149 8.00 -1.71 12.89
C VAL A 149 8.66 -3.08 13.01
N VAL A 150 7.97 -4.06 13.60
CA VAL A 150 8.56 -5.40 13.83
C VAL A 150 7.99 -6.50 12.95
N GLY A 151 7.03 -6.17 12.10
CA GLY A 151 6.46 -7.13 11.16
C GLY A 151 5.34 -6.54 10.32
N PHE A 152 4.87 -7.36 9.39
CA PHE A 152 3.89 -6.96 8.39
C PHE A 152 2.75 -7.95 8.34
N ARG A 153 1.53 -7.43 8.14
CA ARG A 153 0.42 -8.21 7.59
C ARG A 153 0.43 -7.92 6.10
N VAL A 154 0.74 -8.92 5.29
CA VAL A 154 0.77 -8.77 3.82
C VAL A 154 -0.65 -8.94 3.30
N ASP A 155 -1.20 -7.90 2.67
CA ASP A 155 -2.50 -7.95 2.00
C ASP A 155 -2.38 -8.54 0.60
N ALA A 156 -3.41 -9.32 0.24
CA ALA A 156 -3.56 -10.12 -0.98
C ALA A 156 -2.53 -11.26 -1.13
#